data_AF-A0A2T0YJ69-F1
#
_entry.id   AF-A0A2T0YJ69-F1
#
_cell.length_a   1.000
_cell.length_b   1.000
_cell.length_c   1.000
_cell.angle_alpha   90.00
_cell.angle_beta   90.00
_cell.angle_gamma   90.00
#
_symmetry.space_group_name_H-M   'P 1'
#
loop_
_entity.id
_entity.type
_entity.pdbx_description
1 polymer ?
#
loop_
_entity_poly.entity_id
_entity_poly.type
_entity_poly.pdbx_seq_one_letter_code
_entity_poly.pdbx_strand_id
1 'polypeptide(L)'
;MRAAEYRARHMTEGDLQTAVCGLLTACGWHWFHDTDSRRNRAGLPDIVAVHPRGLFIAVELKGPRTPVNDKQQQWADALERFEARTHPAACFTGIIRPHDWDTGPLQRFIREAPSVPLTAP
;
A
#
# COMPACT_ATOMS: atom_id res chain seq x y z
N MET A 1 9.59 19.22 -17.83
CA MET A 1 8.73 18.20 -17.20
C MET A 1 9.07 18.18 -15.71
N ARG A 2 8.08 18.23 -14.81
CA ARG A 2 8.37 18.13 -13.37
C ARG A 2 8.74 16.68 -13.02
N ALA A 3 9.60 16.48 -12.01
CA ALA A 3 10.08 15.15 -11.63
C ALA A 3 8.94 14.16 -11.30
N ALA A 4 7.86 14.64 -10.67
CA ALA A 4 6.67 13.83 -10.38
C ALA A 4 5.91 13.38 -11.64
N GLU A 5 5.77 14.26 -12.64
CA GLU A 5 5.13 13.91 -13.91
C GLU A 5 5.94 12.87 -14.69
N TYR A 6 7.27 12.95 -14.61
CA TYR A 6 8.17 11.96 -15.20
C TYR A 6 7.98 10.59 -14.53
N ARG A 7 8.03 10.54 -13.19
CA ARG A 7 7.83 9.28 -12.44
C ARG A 7 6.44 8.69 -12.66
N ALA A 8 5.39 9.50 -12.66
CA ALA A 8 4.03 9.06 -12.93
C ALA A 8 3.89 8.30 -14.27
N ARG A 9 4.72 8.64 -15.27
CA ARG A 9 4.70 8.04 -16.61
C ARG A 9 5.68 6.89 -16.81
N HIS A 10 6.82 6.92 -16.12
CA HIS A 10 7.96 6.05 -16.43
C HIS A 10 8.36 5.09 -15.31
N MET A 11 7.87 5.30 -14.08
CA MET A 11 8.11 4.37 -12.99
C MET A 11 7.39 3.06 -13.27
N THR A 12 8.13 1.96 -13.26
CA THR A 12 7.57 0.62 -13.39
C THR A 12 6.89 0.20 -12.09
N GLU A 13 6.15 -0.92 -12.13
CA GLU A 13 5.60 -1.53 -10.92
C GLU A 13 6.70 -1.93 -9.93
N GLY A 14 7.81 -2.49 -10.44
CA GLY A 14 8.98 -2.87 -9.62
C GLY A 14 9.71 -1.67 -9.01
N ASP A 15 9.79 -0.54 -9.74
CA ASP A 15 10.32 0.70 -9.17
C ASP A 15 9.44 1.21 -8.02
N LEU A 16 8.11 1.18 -8.22
CA LEU A 16 7.14 1.58 -7.20
C LEU A 16 7.26 0.70 -5.95
N GLN A 17 7.31 -0.61 -6.15
CA GLN A 17 7.53 -1.58 -5.08
C GLN A 17 8.81 -1.30 -4.30
N THR A 18 9.93 -1.09 -5.00
CA THR A 18 11.21 -0.77 -4.38
C THR A 18 11.11 0.50 -3.52
N ALA A 19 10.46 1.54 -4.03
CA ALA A 19 10.28 2.79 -3.30
C ALA A 19 9.39 2.62 -2.05
N VAL A 20 8.27 1.89 -2.17
CA VAL A 20 7.36 1.60 -1.06
C VAL A 20 8.06 0.79 0.03
N CYS A 21 8.71 -0.33 -0.34
CA CYS A 21 9.40 -1.20 0.62
C CYS A 21 10.57 -0.49 1.31
N GLY A 22 11.32 0.31 0.56
CA GLY A 22 12.40 1.14 1.13
C GLY A 22 11.88 2.12 2.18
N LEU A 23 10.74 2.78 1.91
CA LEU A 23 10.14 3.71 2.86
C LEU A 23 9.54 2.99 4.08
N LEU A 24 8.85 1.87 3.90
CA LEU A 24 8.34 1.05 4.99
C LEU A 24 9.46 0.65 5.96
N THR A 25 10.58 0.13 5.43
CA THR A 25 11.77 -0.21 6.22
C THR A 25 12.33 1.01 6.94
N ALA A 26 12.50 2.14 6.25
CA ALA A 26 13.04 3.36 6.85
C ALA A 26 12.15 3.93 7.97
N CYS A 27 10.84 3.70 7.90
CA CYS A 27 9.86 4.15 8.89
C CYS A 27 9.53 3.09 9.95
N GLY A 28 10.23 1.96 10.01
CA GLY A 28 10.07 0.97 11.07
C GLY A 28 8.83 0.07 10.95
N TRP A 29 8.26 -0.05 9.74
CA TRP A 29 7.17 -0.98 9.48
C TRP A 29 7.71 -2.41 9.34
N HIS A 30 6.98 -3.38 9.87
CA HIS A 30 7.16 -4.79 9.52
C HIS A 30 6.28 -5.09 8.32
N TRP A 31 6.88 -5.53 7.21
CA TRP A 31 6.16 -5.71 5.96
C TRP A 31 6.50 -7.05 5.30
N PHE A 32 5.55 -7.52 4.50
CA PHE A 32 5.69 -8.65 3.61
C PHE A 32 5.34 -8.19 2.19
N HIS A 33 6.15 -8.64 1.24
CA HIS A 33 5.87 -8.54 -0.19
C HIS A 33 5.89 -9.92 -0.81
N ASP A 34 4.92 -10.18 -1.67
CA ASP A 34 4.82 -11.44 -2.38
C ASP A 34 5.76 -11.51 -3.60
N THR A 35 6.81 -12.32 -3.48
CA THR A 35 7.76 -12.55 -4.57
C THR A 35 7.29 -13.57 -5.61
N ASP A 36 6.25 -14.37 -5.30
CA ASP A 36 5.67 -15.35 -6.24
C ASP A 36 4.19 -15.61 -5.93
N SER A 37 3.33 -14.77 -6.52
CA SER A 37 1.88 -14.77 -6.30
C SER A 37 1.14 -16.03 -6.73
N ARG A 38 1.78 -16.90 -7.49
CA ARG A 38 1.22 -18.22 -7.83
C ARG A 38 1.12 -19.15 -6.63
N ARG A 39 1.85 -18.85 -5.54
CA ARG A 39 1.84 -19.64 -4.30
C ARG A 39 0.82 -19.15 -3.28
N ASN A 40 0.18 -18.01 -3.55
CA ASN A 40 -0.74 -17.35 -2.63
C ASN A 40 -2.19 -17.44 -3.12
N ARG A 41 -3.12 -16.99 -2.27
CA ARG A 41 -4.50 -16.79 -2.69
C ARG A 41 -4.52 -15.76 -3.82
N ALA A 42 -5.13 -16.11 -4.94
CA ALA A 42 -5.21 -15.24 -6.11
C ALA A 42 -5.74 -13.85 -5.74
N GLY A 43 -5.01 -12.81 -6.17
CA GLY A 43 -5.34 -11.41 -5.95
C GLY A 43 -5.01 -10.86 -4.56
N LEU A 44 -4.32 -11.62 -3.70
CA LEU A 44 -3.80 -11.08 -2.44
C LEU A 44 -2.94 -9.83 -2.73
N PRO A 45 -3.07 -8.74 -1.95
CA PRO A 45 -2.32 -7.52 -2.20
C PRO A 45 -0.80 -7.72 -2.18
N ASP A 46 -0.10 -7.00 -3.05
CA ASP A 46 1.36 -7.06 -3.17
C ASP A 46 2.11 -6.72 -1.87
N ILE A 47 1.57 -5.83 -1.04
CA ILE A 47 2.16 -5.41 0.22
C ILE A 47 1.16 -5.59 1.36
N VAL A 48 1.61 -6.24 2.44
CA VAL A 48 0.96 -6.25 3.73
C VAL A 48 1.96 -5.77 4.79
N ALA A 49 1.61 -4.77 5.58
CA ALA A 49 2.50 -4.24 6.61
C ALA A 49 1.78 -3.88 7.91
N VAL A 50 2.51 -3.95 9.02
CA VAL A 50 2.08 -3.52 10.35
C VAL A 50 3.12 -2.62 11.00
N HIS A 51 2.67 -1.66 11.79
CA HIS A 51 3.53 -0.79 12.57
C HIS A 51 3.32 -1.02 14.07
N PRO A 52 4.36 -0.94 14.92
CA PRO A 52 4.23 -1.07 16.38
C PRO A 52 3.25 -0.09 17.04
N ARG A 53 2.87 0.99 16.35
CA ARG A 53 1.83 1.96 16.79
C ARG A 53 0.39 1.49 16.52
N GLY A 54 0.19 0.22 16.15
CA GLY A 54 -1.14 -0.34 15.89
C GLY A 54 -1.71 0.05 14.52
N LEU A 55 -0.84 0.16 13.50
CA LEU A 55 -1.25 0.51 12.15
C LEU A 55 -1.14 -0.68 11.21
N PHE A 56 -1.97 -0.69 10.18
CA PHE A 56 -2.02 -1.72 9.15
C PHE A 56 -2.03 -1.12 7.74
N ILE A 57 -1.34 -1.76 6.81
CA ILE A 57 -1.37 -1.45 5.38
C ILE A 57 -1.63 -2.74 4.62
N ALA A 58 -2.55 -2.69 3.65
CA ALA A 58 -2.69 -3.72 2.62
C ALA A 58 -2.94 -3.06 1.27
N VAL A 59 -1.94 -3.08 0.38
CA VAL A 59 -2.00 -2.37 -0.90
C VAL A 59 -1.56 -3.24 -2.07
N GLU A 60 -2.26 -3.09 -3.18
CA GLU A 60 -1.90 -3.62 -4.50
C GLU A 60 -1.11 -2.54 -5.24
N LEU A 61 0.03 -2.90 -5.83
CA LEU A 61 0.85 -1.99 -6.62
C LEU A 61 0.62 -2.25 -8.10
N LYS A 62 0.57 -1.18 -8.89
CA LYS A 62 0.37 -1.28 -10.34
C LYS A 62 1.30 -0.35 -11.08
N GLY A 63 1.81 -0.82 -12.21
CA GLY A 63 2.36 0.07 -13.22
C GLY A 63 1.32 1.10 -13.72
N PRO A 64 1.75 2.19 -14.39
CA PRO A 64 0.86 3.30 -14.79
C PRO A 64 -0.36 2.89 -15.62
N ARG A 65 -0.27 1.78 -16.34
CA ARG A 65 -1.33 1.26 -17.24
C ARG A 65 -1.66 -0.21 -16.98
N THR A 66 -1.14 -0.79 -15.91
CA THR A 66 -1.40 -2.20 -15.59
C THR A 66 -2.84 -2.34 -15.10
N PRO A 67 -3.66 -3.21 -15.71
CA PRO A 67 -5.03 -3.43 -15.26
C PRO A 67 -5.07 -4.16 -13.91
N VAL A 68 -6.17 -3.96 -13.21
CA VAL A 68 -6.53 -4.70 -12.00
C VAL A 68 -7.43 -5.85 -12.44
N ASN A 69 -7.10 -7.08 -12.06
CA ASN A 69 -7.95 -8.22 -12.39
C ASN A 69 -9.09 -8.40 -11.38
N ASP A 70 -10.10 -9.20 -11.72
CA ASP A 70 -11.29 -9.39 -10.89
C ASP A 70 -10.99 -9.90 -9.47
N LYS A 71 -9.93 -10.69 -9.30
CA LYS A 71 -9.53 -11.21 -7.98
C LYS A 71 -8.86 -10.14 -7.13
N GLN A 72 -8.03 -9.30 -7.73
CA GLN A 72 -7.45 -8.13 -7.06
C GLN A 72 -8.55 -7.12 -6.68
N GLN A 73 -9.53 -6.90 -7.57
CA GLN A 73 -10.66 -6.03 -7.27
C GLN A 73 -11.49 -6.58 -6.09
N GLN A 74 -11.75 -7.90 -6.05
CA GLN A 74 -12.45 -8.54 -4.93
C GLN A 74 -11.75 -8.30 -3.59
N TRP A 75 -10.41 -8.38 -3.56
CA TRP A 75 -9.64 -8.05 -2.36
C TRP A 75 -9.70 -6.56 -2.01
N ALA A 76 -9.52 -5.67 -2.99
CA ALA A 76 -9.59 -4.23 -2.79
C ALA A 76 -10.94 -3.82 -2.17
N ASP A 77 -12.06 -4.30 -2.74
CA ASP A 77 -13.40 -3.99 -2.23
C ASP A 77 -13.61 -4.50 -0.80
N ALA A 78 -13.06 -5.67 -0.46
CA ALA A 78 -13.17 -6.25 0.88
C ALA A 78 -12.33 -5.47 1.90
N LEU A 79 -11.12 -5.06 1.51
CA LEU A 79 -10.20 -4.31 2.34
C LEU A 79 -10.68 -2.88 2.57
N GLU A 80 -11.26 -2.23 1.57
CA GLU A 80 -11.88 -0.91 1.71
C GLU A 80 -13.04 -0.95 2.72
N ARG A 81 -13.88 -1.99 2.67
CA ARG A 81 -14.93 -2.21 3.69
C ARG A 81 -14.37 -2.47 5.08
N PHE A 82 -13.22 -3.13 5.19
CA PHE A 82 -12.52 -3.36 6.46
C PHE A 82 -11.96 -2.05 7.01
N GLU A 83 -11.28 -1.26 6.17
CA GLU A 83 -10.75 0.06 6.51
C GLU A 83 -11.87 0.99 7.00
N ALA A 84 -13.00 1.06 6.29
CA ALA A 84 -14.16 1.88 6.66
C ALA A 84 -14.80 1.51 8.01
N ARG A 85 -14.56 0.29 8.51
CA ARG A 85 -15.03 -0.20 9.83
C ARG A 85 -13.97 -0.13 10.91
N THR A 86 -12.74 0.20 10.53
CA THR A 86 -11.61 0.36 11.43
C THR A 86 -11.47 1.85 11.77
N HIS A 87 -10.71 2.19 12.82
CA HIS A 87 -10.39 3.59 13.07
C HIS A 87 -9.74 4.20 11.81
N PRO A 88 -10.25 5.32 11.24
CA PRO A 88 -9.83 5.82 9.92
C PRO A 88 -8.33 6.16 9.81
N ALA A 89 -7.67 6.36 10.95
CA ALA A 89 -6.23 6.61 11.01
C ALA A 89 -5.38 5.34 11.23
N ALA A 90 -5.98 4.17 11.42
CA ALA A 90 -5.28 2.94 11.80
C ALA A 90 -4.99 1.99 10.64
N CYS A 91 -5.65 2.17 9.50
CA CYS A 91 -5.57 1.26 8.37
C CYS A 91 -5.46 2.08 7.08
N PHE A 92 -4.66 1.61 6.12
CA PHE A 92 -4.64 2.14 4.77
C PHE A 92 -4.70 1.00 3.77
N THR A 93 -5.69 1.02 2.89
CA THR A 93 -5.87 0.02 1.85
C THR A 93 -6.05 0.67 0.48
N GLY A 94 -5.74 -0.06 -0.59
CA GLY A 94 -6.03 0.41 -1.94
C GLY A 94 -5.09 -0.08 -3.02
N ILE A 95 -5.33 0.40 -4.23
CA ILE A 95 -4.50 0.14 -5.41
C ILE A 95 -3.68 1.38 -5.68
N ILE A 96 -2.36 1.24 -5.74
CA ILE A 96 -1.40 2.34 -5.82
C ILE A 96 -0.66 2.28 -7.13
N ARG A 97 -0.64 3.41 -7.83
CA ARG A 97 0.12 3.63 -9.06
C ARG A 97 1.19 4.69 -8.86
N PRO A 98 2.14 4.83 -9.78
CA PRO A 98 3.18 5.84 -9.68
C PRO A 98 2.69 7.28 -9.48
N HIS A 99 1.53 7.64 -10.03
CA HIS A 99 0.97 8.98 -9.84
C HIS A 99 0.43 9.21 -8.41
N ASP A 100 0.15 8.14 -7.67
CA ASP A 100 -0.29 8.17 -6.27
C ASP A 100 0.89 8.22 -5.29
N TRP A 101 2.14 8.07 -5.76
CA TRP A 101 3.28 7.88 -4.85
C TRP A 101 3.84 9.20 -4.29
N ASP A 102 4.31 10.10 -5.15
CA ASP A 102 5.16 11.24 -4.75
C ASP A 102 4.49 12.24 -3.79
N THR A 103 3.17 12.37 -3.85
CA THR A 103 2.39 13.26 -2.98
C THR A 103 1.11 12.62 -2.46
N GLY A 104 0.94 11.32 -2.68
CA GLY A 104 -0.31 10.65 -2.38
C GLY A 104 -0.37 10.05 -0.98
N PRO A 105 -1.55 9.51 -0.65
CA PRO A 105 -1.93 9.24 0.73
C PRO A 105 -1.13 8.09 1.36
N LEU A 106 -0.70 7.08 0.59
CA LEU A 106 0.13 5.99 1.12
C LEU A 106 1.46 6.50 1.65
N GLN A 107 2.18 7.33 0.88
CA GLN A 107 3.49 7.82 1.28
C GLN A 107 3.40 8.65 2.57
N ARG A 108 2.34 9.47 2.69
CA ARG A 108 2.04 10.23 3.90
C ARG A 108 1.75 9.31 5.08
N PHE A 109 0.88 8.31 4.88
CA PHE A 109 0.49 7.36 5.92
C PHE A 109 1.69 6.59 6.49
N ILE A 110 2.60 6.12 5.62
CA ILE A 110 3.84 5.44 6.04
C ILE A 110 4.73 6.35 6.90
N ARG A 111 4.88 7.63 6.51
CA ARG A 111 5.77 8.58 7.18
C ARG A 111 5.23 9.10 8.51
N GLU A 112 3.97 9.48 8.52
CA GLU A 112 3.33 10.06 9.71
C GLU A 112 3.08 8.99 10.77
N ALA A 113 2.82 7.76 10.31
CA ALA A 113 2.52 6.60 11.14
C ALA A 113 1.69 7.00 12.37
N PRO A 114 0.48 7.57 12.18
CA PRO A 114 -0.27 8.25 13.24
C PRO A 114 -0.39 7.35 14.48
N SER A 115 -0.29 7.94 15.68
CA SER A 115 -0.53 7.17 16.91
C SER A 115 -2.01 6.87 17.01
N VAL A 116 -2.35 5.58 16.93
CA VAL A 116 -3.65 5.12 17.38
C VAL A 116 -3.54 4.96 18.90
N PRO A 117 -4.39 5.64 19.70
CA PRO A 117 -4.45 5.34 21.11
C PRO A 117 -4.81 3.86 21.26
N LEU A 118 -4.00 3.11 22.02
CA LEU A 118 -4.34 1.75 22.43
C LEU A 118 -5.61 1.85 23.29
N THR A 119 -6.79 1.74 22.68
CA THR A 119 -7.99 1.43 23.43
C THR A 119 -7.82 -0.02 23.88
N ALA A 120 -7.62 -0.21 25.18
CA ALA A 120 -7.60 -1.53 25.79
C ALA A 120 -8.89 -2.30 25.41
N PRO A 121 -8.81 -3.63 25.24
CA PRO A 121 -9.97 -4.46 24.92
C PRO A 121 -11.06 -4.39 25.99
#